data_AF-A0A7S3XEB6-F1
#
_entry.id   AF-A0A7S3XEB6-F1
#
_cell.length_a   1.000
_cell.length_b   1.000
_cell.length_c   1.000
_cell.angle_alpha   90.00
_cell.angle_beta   90.00
_cell.angle_gamma   90.00
#
_symmetry.space_group_name_H-M   'P 1'
#
loop_
_entity.id
_entity.type
_entity.pdbx_description
1 polymer ?
#
loop_
_entity_poly.entity_id
_entity_poly.type
_entity_poly.pdbx_seq_one_letter_code
_entity_poly.pdbx_strand_id
1 'polypeptide(L)'
;GLGAKWKFPGKAWLFMGVANSDALLYDDEFQEYLEKYPDQFSYDLALSREQTNKDGGKMYIQNKVEEYADEVFDILFNQGGHIYFCGLRGMMPGIQDMLEGVAKKK
;
A
#
# COMPACT_ATOMS: atom_id res chain seq x y z
N GLY A 1 -15.16 -2.72 35.55
CA GLY A 1 -15.37 -1.47 34.81
C GLY A 1 -15.18 -1.73 33.33
N LEU A 2 -16.25 -1.69 32.55
CA LEU A 2 -16.21 -1.79 31.09
C LEU A 2 -15.65 -0.45 30.56
N GLY A 3 -14.39 -0.39 30.13
CA GLY A 3 -13.83 0.93 29.80
C GLY A 3 -12.49 1.06 29.09
N ALA A 4 -11.83 -0.02 28.67
CA ALA A 4 -10.73 0.12 27.73
C ALA A 4 -11.27 0.01 26.30
N LYS A 5 -11.50 1.14 25.63
CA LYS A 5 -11.64 1.16 24.16
C LYS A 5 -10.36 0.57 23.60
N TRP A 6 -10.46 -0.59 22.93
CA TRP A 6 -9.33 -1.20 22.24
C TRP A 6 -8.72 -0.19 21.26
N LYS A 7 -7.40 -0.04 21.28
CA LYS A 7 -6.64 0.79 20.35
C LYS A 7 -5.76 -0.14 19.52
N PHE A 8 -5.77 0.06 18.21
CA PHE A 8 -4.83 -0.63 17.33
C PHE A 8 -3.41 -0.18 17.66
N PRO A 9 -2.48 -1.09 18.00
CA PRO A 9 -1.12 -0.72 18.39
C PRO A 9 -0.11 -0.78 17.24
N GLY A 10 -0.53 -1.20 16.04
CA GLY A 10 0.35 -1.46 14.91
C GLY A 10 0.38 -0.34 13.88
N LYS A 11 1.07 -0.60 12.77
CA LYS A 11 1.05 0.22 11.56
C LYS A 11 0.07 -0.37 10.55
N ALA A 12 -0.73 0.49 9.93
CA ALA A 12 -1.59 0.19 8.80
C ALA A 12 -1.09 0.97 7.59
N TRP A 13 -0.80 0.28 6.49
CA TRP A 13 -0.31 0.90 5.27
C TRP A 13 -1.23 0.56 4.11
N LEU A 14 -1.89 1.58 3.56
CA LEU A 14 -2.77 1.46 2.42
C LEU A 14 -2.05 1.88 1.14
N PHE A 15 -1.92 0.95 0.21
CA PHE A 15 -1.57 1.25 -1.18
C PHE A 15 -2.87 1.30 -2.00
N MET A 16 -3.16 2.40 -2.67
CA MET A 16 -4.35 2.56 -3.52
C MET A 16 -3.99 2.85 -4.98
N GLY A 17 -4.48 2.00 -5.88
CA GLY A 17 -4.26 2.14 -7.32
C GLY A 17 -5.53 2.57 -8.04
N VAL A 18 -5.48 3.71 -8.73
CA VAL A 18 -6.60 4.26 -9.53
C VAL A 18 -6.10 4.82 -10.87
N ALA A 19 -7.02 5.22 -11.75
CA ALA A 19 -6.68 5.81 -13.04
C ALA A 19 -6.08 7.21 -12.88
N ASN A 20 -6.83 8.10 -12.25
CA ASN A 20 -6.50 9.50 -12.02
C ASN A 20 -6.86 9.87 -10.57
N SER A 21 -6.43 11.04 -10.12
CA SER A 21 -6.78 11.62 -8.82
C SER A 21 -8.30 11.77 -8.60
N ASP A 22 -9.07 12.06 -9.65
CA ASP A 22 -10.54 12.17 -9.59
C ASP A 22 -11.28 10.86 -9.30
N ALA A 23 -10.58 9.72 -9.34
CA ALA A 23 -11.11 8.40 -9.07
C ALA A 23 -10.72 7.87 -7.68
N LEU A 24 -10.07 8.69 -6.84
CA LEU A 24 -9.72 8.31 -5.48
C LEU A 24 -10.98 8.15 -4.63
N LEU A 25 -11.10 6.98 -4.02
CA LEU A 25 -12.22 6.68 -3.13
C LEU A 25 -11.80 7.01 -1.71
N TYR A 26 -12.61 7.83 -1.01
CA TYR A 26 -12.41 8.21 0.39
C TYR A 26 -11.07 8.92 0.67
N ASP A 27 -10.51 9.63 -0.31
CA ASP A 27 -9.23 10.34 -0.16
C ASP A 27 -9.25 11.27 1.06
N ASP A 28 -10.28 12.13 1.17
CA ASP A 28 -10.44 13.06 2.30
C ASP A 28 -10.36 12.35 3.68
N GLU A 29 -10.98 11.17 3.81
CA GLU A 29 -10.95 10.38 5.05
C GLU A 29 -9.55 9.81 5.32
N PHE A 30 -8.85 9.32 4.29
CA PHE A 30 -7.50 8.78 4.44
C PHE A 30 -6.47 9.89 4.70
N GLN A 31 -6.63 11.08 4.11
CA GLN A 31 -5.81 12.25 4.44
C GLN A 31 -6.01 12.65 5.91
N GLU A 32 -7.26 12.66 6.40
CA GLU A 32 -7.55 12.92 7.82
C GLU A 32 -6.86 11.89 8.75
N TYR A 33 -6.79 10.62 8.33
CA TYR A 33 -6.09 9.59 9.11
C TYR A 33 -4.57 9.76 9.10
N LEU A 34 -3.98 10.22 8.00
CA LEU A 34 -2.55 10.57 7.95
C LEU A 34 -2.23 11.69 8.95
N GLU A 35 -3.07 12.72 9.03
CA GLU A 35 -2.89 13.83 9.98
C GLU A 35 -3.06 13.38 11.44
N LYS A 36 -4.07 12.54 11.71
CA LYS A 36 -4.38 12.10 13.08
C LYS A 36 -3.46 11.00 13.61
N TYR A 37 -2.92 10.17 12.72
CA TYR A 37 -2.15 8.98 13.08
C TYR A 37 -0.87 8.85 12.24
N PRO A 38 0.01 9.87 12.18
CA PRO A 38 1.15 9.89 11.26
C PRO A 38 2.16 8.74 11.49
N ASP A 39 2.25 8.24 12.73
CA ASP A 39 3.15 7.12 13.07
C ASP A 39 2.53 5.73 12.85
N GLN A 40 1.20 5.65 12.64
CA GLN A 40 0.44 4.39 12.57
C GLN A 40 -0.26 4.19 11.23
N PHE A 41 -0.51 5.25 10.45
CA PHE A 41 -1.17 5.15 9.16
C PHE A 41 -0.26 5.70 8.07
N SER A 42 -0.14 4.95 6.98
CA SER A 42 0.56 5.37 5.77
C SER A 42 -0.35 5.12 4.56
N TYR A 43 -0.33 6.02 3.60
CA TYR A 43 -1.23 5.98 2.45
C TYR A 43 -0.48 6.41 1.18
N ASP A 44 -0.31 5.47 0.27
CA ASP A 44 0.46 5.63 -0.96
C ASP A 44 -0.41 5.40 -2.19
N LEU A 45 -0.34 6.35 -3.13
CA LEU A 45 -1.15 6.37 -4.33
C LEU A 45 -0.36 5.90 -5.56
N ALA A 46 -1.00 5.05 -6.37
CA ALA A 46 -0.56 4.67 -7.70
C ALA A 46 -1.56 5.17 -8.75
N LEU A 47 -1.26 6.31 -9.38
CA LEU A 47 -2.14 6.97 -10.35
C LEU A 47 -1.70 6.63 -11.78
N SER A 48 -2.31 5.60 -12.38
CA SER A 48 -1.81 4.99 -13.62
C SER A 48 -1.83 5.89 -14.86
N ARG A 49 -2.52 7.04 -14.84
CA ARG A 49 -2.56 8.02 -15.93
C ARG A 49 -1.82 9.33 -15.62
N GLU A 50 -1.39 9.52 -14.38
CA GLU A 50 -0.76 10.77 -13.91
C GLU A 50 0.68 10.56 -13.42
N GLN A 51 1.03 9.34 -13.02
CA GLN A 51 2.34 8.98 -12.51
C GLN A 51 3.05 7.99 -13.43
N THR A 52 4.37 8.13 -13.49
CA THR A 52 5.27 7.29 -14.28
C THR A 52 6.13 6.45 -13.36
N ASN A 53 6.23 5.15 -13.64
CA ASN A 53 7.10 4.24 -12.89
C ASN A 53 8.57 4.39 -13.35
N LYS A 54 9.49 3.72 -12.64
CA LYS A 54 10.94 3.76 -12.93
C LYS A 54 11.33 3.34 -14.37
N ASP A 55 10.48 2.56 -15.04
CA ASP A 55 10.71 2.05 -16.40
C ASP A 55 10.06 2.94 -17.47
N GLY A 56 9.54 4.11 -17.09
CA GLY A 56 8.86 5.03 -18.01
C GLY A 56 7.42 4.64 -18.35
N GLY A 57 6.88 3.59 -17.70
CA GLY A 57 5.53 3.09 -17.88
C GLY A 57 4.52 3.71 -16.91
N LYS A 58 3.27 3.22 -16.98
CA LYS A 58 2.21 3.62 -16.05
C LYS A 58 2.50 3.15 -14.62
N MET A 59 2.19 3.99 -13.63
CA MET A 59 2.27 3.61 -12.22
C MET A 59 1.08 2.71 -11.82
N TYR A 60 1.35 1.43 -11.58
CA TYR A 60 0.38 0.51 -10.98
C TYR A 60 0.75 0.15 -9.55
N ILE A 61 -0.15 -0.53 -8.84
CA ILE A 61 0.01 -0.83 -7.43
C ILE A 61 1.28 -1.63 -7.13
N GLN A 62 1.62 -2.60 -8.00
CA GLN A 62 2.84 -3.38 -7.86
C GLN A 62 4.09 -2.53 -8.00
N ASN A 63 4.07 -1.48 -8.84
CA ASN A 63 5.21 -0.58 -8.97
C ASN A 63 5.38 0.27 -7.71
N LYS A 64 4.27 0.81 -7.18
CA LYS A 64 4.30 1.61 -5.95
C LYS A 64 4.76 0.79 -4.74
N VAL A 65 4.31 -0.45 -4.60
CA VAL A 65 4.78 -1.36 -3.54
C VAL A 65 6.27 -1.70 -3.72
N GLU A 66 6.74 -1.86 -4.96
CA GLU A 66 8.16 -2.14 -5.24
C GLU A 66 9.09 -0.99 -4.79
N GLU A 67 8.65 0.26 -4.85
CA GLU A 67 9.42 1.42 -4.34
C GLU A 67 9.73 1.31 -2.84
N TYR A 68 8.87 0.62 -2.09
CA TYR A 68 9.00 0.39 -0.64
C TYR A 68 9.28 -1.07 -0.31
N ALA A 69 9.77 -1.86 -1.26
CA ALA A 69 9.93 -3.30 -1.14
C ALA A 69 10.72 -3.72 0.12
N ASP A 70 11.76 -2.98 0.50
CA ASP A 70 12.56 -3.30 1.69
C ASP A 70 11.74 -3.17 2.98
N GLU A 71 10.99 -2.08 3.14
CA GLU A 71 10.16 -1.85 4.33
C GLU A 71 8.95 -2.80 4.35
N VAL A 72 8.29 -2.98 3.21
CA VAL A 72 7.14 -3.91 3.09
C VAL A 72 7.56 -5.34 3.46
N PHE A 73 8.70 -5.81 2.96
CA PHE A 73 9.19 -7.15 3.30
C PHE A 73 9.65 -7.24 4.75
N ASP A 74 10.29 -6.21 5.32
CA ASP A 74 10.64 -6.21 6.73
C ASP A 74 9.39 -6.32 7.63
N ILE A 75 8.33 -5.56 7.32
CA ILE A 75 7.05 -5.64 8.00
C ILE A 75 6.49 -7.09 7.93
N LEU A 76 6.48 -7.69 6.74
CA LEU A 76 5.89 -9.02 6.53
C LEU A 76 6.68 -10.14 7.20
N PHE A 77 8.02 -10.12 7.12
CA PHE A 77 8.84 -11.24 7.53
C PHE A 77 9.44 -11.10 8.93
N ASN A 78 9.67 -9.87 9.41
CA ASN A 78 10.34 -9.61 10.68
C ASN A 78 9.43 -8.98 11.74
N GLN A 79 8.37 -8.28 11.34
CA GLN A 79 7.48 -7.56 12.28
C GLN A 79 6.11 -8.23 12.46
N GLY A 80 5.86 -9.37 11.81
CA GLY A 80 4.59 -10.11 11.93
C GLY A 80 3.43 -9.47 11.16
N GLY A 81 3.73 -8.72 10.10
CA GLY A 81 2.74 -8.04 9.26
C GLY A 81 1.84 -8.99 8.49
N HIS A 82 0.63 -8.52 8.20
CA HIS A 82 -0.33 -9.21 7.34
C HIS A 82 -0.60 -8.35 6.11
N ILE A 83 -0.61 -8.99 4.93
CA ILE A 83 -0.95 -8.34 3.67
C ILE A 83 -2.33 -8.80 3.17
N TYR A 84 -3.11 -7.84 2.69
CA TYR A 84 -4.44 -8.07 2.14
C TYR A 84 -4.49 -7.48 0.73
N PHE A 85 -5.06 -8.23 -0.21
CA PHE A 85 -5.24 -7.80 -1.59
C PHE A 85 -6.73 -7.77 -1.91
N CYS A 86 -7.22 -6.66 -2.44
CA CYS A 86 -8.59 -6.49 -2.88
C CYS A 86 -8.62 -5.67 -4.17
N GLY A 87 -9.45 -6.09 -5.13
CA GLY A 87 -9.61 -5.40 -6.40
C GLY A 87 -9.91 -6.35 -7.55
N LEU A 88 -9.58 -5.92 -8.77
CA LEU A 88 -9.80 -6.69 -9.99
C LEU A 88 -8.94 -7.96 -9.98
N ARG A 89 -9.51 -9.11 -10.38
CA ARG A 89 -8.76 -10.37 -10.51
C ARG A 89 -7.45 -10.20 -11.31
N GLY A 90 -7.47 -9.35 -12.34
CA GLY A 90 -6.31 -9.07 -13.19
C GLY A 90 -5.13 -8.37 -12.51
N MET A 91 -5.29 -7.86 -11.28
CA MET A 91 -4.17 -7.24 -10.53
C MET A 91 -3.19 -8.29 -9.99
N MET A 92 -3.68 -9.50 -9.69
CA MET A 92 -2.91 -10.48 -8.92
C MET A 92 -1.65 -10.97 -9.63
N PRO A 93 -1.65 -11.27 -10.94
CA PRO A 93 -0.42 -11.69 -11.63
C PRO A 93 0.71 -10.66 -11.50
N GLY A 94 0.43 -9.37 -11.73
CA GLY A 94 1.45 -8.32 -11.61
C GLY A 94 1.98 -8.14 -10.19
N ILE A 95 1.14 -8.34 -9.18
CA ILE A 95 1.56 -8.33 -7.77
C ILE A 95 2.44 -9.54 -7.45
N GLN A 96 2.06 -10.74 -7.91
CA GLN A 96 2.82 -11.96 -7.68
C GLN A 96 4.20 -11.89 -8.35
N ASP A 97 4.26 -11.45 -9.60
CA ASP A 97 5.51 -11.26 -10.35
C ASP A 97 6.44 -10.28 -9.61
N MET A 98 5.89 -9.18 -9.11
CA MET A 98 6.64 -8.22 -8.31
C MET A 98 7.16 -8.83 -7.01
N LEU A 99 6.31 -9.50 -6.23
CA LEU A 99 6.71 -10.14 -4.97
C LEU A 99 7.78 -11.21 -5.19
N GLU A 100 7.64 -12.05 -6.22
CA GLU A 100 8.65 -13.04 -6.60
C GLU A 100 9.96 -12.36 -7.02
N GLY A 101 9.88 -11.28 -7.80
CA GLY A 101 11.03 -10.51 -8.24
C GLY A 101 11.81 -9.87 -7.10
N VAL A 102 11.11 -9.32 -6.10
CA VAL A 102 11.74 -8.77 -4.88
C VAL A 102 12.33 -9.90 -4.04
N ALA A 103 11.59 -10.99 -3.82
CA ALA A 103 12.03 -12.11 -3.00
C ALA A 103 13.33 -12.75 -3.54
N LYS A 104 13.48 -12.86 -4.88
CA LYS A 104 14.70 -13.38 -5.51
C LYS A 104 15.93 -12.49 -5.35
N LYS A 105 15.75 -11.22 -5.01
CA LYS A 105 16.83 -10.24 -4.81
C LYS A 105 17.29 -10.14 -3.34
N LYS A 106 16.58 -10.77 -2.42
CA LYS A 106 16.89 -10.82 -0.99
C LYS A 106 17.52 -12.16 -0.63
#